data_AF-A0A9D1A2U4-F1
#
_entry.id   AF-A0A9D1A2U4-F1
#
_cell.length_a   1.000
_cell.length_b   1.000
_cell.length_c   1.000
_cell.angle_alpha   90.00
_cell.angle_beta   90.00
_cell.angle_gamma   90.00
#
_symmetry.space_group_name_H-M   'P 1'
#
loop_
_entity.id
_entity.type
_entity.pdbx_description
1 polymer ?
#
loop_
_entity_poly.entity_id
_entity_poly.type
_entity_poly.pdbx_seq_one_letter_code
_entity_poly.pdbx_strand_id
1 'polypeptide(L)'
;MNYAAKGCPARSEADAQPAREQNIAAIIAYFESGIKDSCENVGIELEHTIVRGEDKTPVSYSDEHGVHWILSQLQEDYPTPLMDGSDLIGVVRPWEAITIEPAAQLEISAGPFNDMPTAYTALDTFERKLEGILRPQGMQALLLGYHPTAKALDLELIPKRRYRFMNDYFEKIGPFGQRMMRGSCSTQVSIDYDSTDDCLRKMRLASALVPLLSFVSDNAPAFEGRPREHYLVRTEIWNECDPDRCRLVPGVLDPDFNLRRYAAYILDTPAILVPDASERWRATSQTFGEVYAETPMTRADVEHALSMFFNDVRLKTYVEIRPADAMPVPYAVAYASLVKGLFYDEDNVERWLSRFAAVTNADVVRAKADLMEHGWDAKVYGTEIGTLLDDLIADARKGLPETDRSYLEPLAKLAASRITLAEIAARTA
;
A
#
# COMPACT_ATOMS: atom_id res chain seq x y z
N MET A 1 3.19 17.52 18.39
CA MET A 1 3.15 16.88 19.73
C MET A 1 4.37 15.98 19.88
N ASN A 2 5.10 16.08 21.00
CA ASN A 2 6.25 15.22 21.30
C ASN A 2 5.79 13.77 21.52
N TYR A 3 5.85 12.93 20.49
CA TYR A 3 5.73 11.48 20.65
C TYR A 3 7.11 10.92 20.94
N ALA A 4 7.50 11.00 22.21
CA ALA A 4 8.55 10.13 22.72
C ALA A 4 8.08 8.68 22.50
N ALA A 5 8.92 7.85 21.88
CA ALA A 5 8.74 6.42 21.85
C ALA A 5 8.46 5.96 23.29
N LYS A 6 7.24 5.48 23.57
CA LYS A 6 6.96 4.81 24.84
C LYS A 6 7.91 3.61 24.86
N GLY A 7 8.96 3.70 25.67
CA GLY A 7 9.84 2.57 25.94
C GLY A 7 8.98 1.38 26.36
N CYS A 8 9.27 0.22 25.79
CA CYS A 8 8.57 -1.02 26.13
C CYS A 8 8.72 -1.24 27.65
N PRO A 9 7.63 -1.27 28.43
CA PRO A 9 7.72 -1.54 29.86
C PRO A 9 8.39 -2.91 30.06
N ALA A 10 9.27 -3.01 31.06
CA ALA A 10 9.88 -4.29 31.44
C ALA A 10 8.77 -5.30 31.78
N ARG A 11 8.72 -6.41 31.03
CA ARG A 11 7.71 -7.47 31.17
C ARG A 11 7.91 -8.25 32.46
N SER A 12 6.80 -8.60 33.13
CA SER A 12 6.81 -9.33 34.40
C SER A 12 6.89 -10.84 34.16
N GLU A 13 7.23 -11.64 35.19
CA GLU A 13 7.22 -13.12 35.09
C GLU A 13 5.84 -13.72 34.72
N ALA A 14 4.75 -12.93 34.78
CA ALA A 14 3.42 -13.32 34.32
C ALA A 14 3.24 -13.26 32.78
N ASP A 15 4.22 -12.73 32.05
CA ASP A 15 4.21 -12.55 30.58
C ASP A 15 5.06 -13.62 29.85
N ALA A 16 5.09 -14.85 30.37
CA ALA A 16 5.87 -15.93 29.75
C ALA A 16 5.33 -16.24 28.34
N GLN A 17 6.18 -16.08 27.33
CA GLN A 17 5.92 -16.48 25.94
C GLN A 17 6.95 -17.56 25.54
N PRO A 18 6.83 -18.81 26.03
CA PRO A 18 7.83 -19.85 25.80
C PRO A 18 8.09 -20.15 24.32
N ALA A 19 7.11 -19.95 23.43
CA ALA A 19 7.28 -20.12 21.99
C ALA A 19 7.84 -18.87 21.27
N ARG A 20 8.15 -17.77 21.97
CA ARG A 20 8.51 -16.48 21.34
C ARG A 20 9.68 -16.59 20.38
N GLU A 21 10.75 -17.30 20.74
CA GLU A 21 11.92 -17.45 19.88
C GLU A 21 11.62 -18.30 18.63
N GLN A 22 10.76 -19.32 18.77
CA GLN A 22 10.30 -20.13 17.64
C GLN A 22 9.42 -19.30 16.71
N ASN A 23 8.58 -18.42 17.24
CA ASN A 23 7.75 -17.50 16.45
C ASN A 23 8.59 -16.45 15.72
N ILE A 24 9.62 -15.90 16.36
CA ILE A 24 10.57 -15.02 15.68
C ILE A 24 11.24 -15.77 14.52
N ALA A 25 11.73 -16.99 14.76
CA ALA A 25 12.36 -17.79 13.71
C ALA A 25 11.38 -18.12 12.57
N ALA A 26 10.11 -18.40 12.86
CA ALA A 26 9.08 -18.67 11.85
C ALA A 26 8.82 -17.44 10.97
N ILE A 27 8.73 -16.24 11.55
CA ILE A 27 8.54 -14.99 10.79
C ILE A 27 9.78 -14.68 9.95
N ILE A 28 10.98 -14.84 10.49
CA ILE A 28 12.24 -14.64 9.73
C ILE A 28 12.30 -15.63 8.57
N ALA A 29 12.05 -16.92 8.80
CA ALA A 29 12.05 -17.94 7.76
C ALA A 29 11.00 -17.66 6.67
N TYR A 30 9.85 -17.07 7.02
CA TYR A 30 8.88 -16.61 6.04
C TYR A 30 9.47 -15.52 5.12
N PHE A 31 10.12 -14.49 5.67
CA PHE A 31 10.79 -13.47 4.86
C PHE A 31 11.93 -14.06 4.02
N GLU A 32 12.77 -14.91 4.60
CA GLU A 32 13.87 -15.56 3.87
C GLU A 32 13.36 -16.49 2.74
N SER A 33 12.15 -17.05 2.87
CA SER A 33 11.52 -17.81 1.78
C SER A 33 11.15 -16.98 0.54
N GLY A 34 11.23 -15.64 0.65
CA GLY A 34 11.07 -14.71 -0.48
C GLY A 34 12.36 -14.39 -1.24
N ILE A 35 13.52 -14.88 -0.77
CA ILE A 35 14.81 -14.67 -1.43
C ILE A 35 14.79 -15.36 -2.81
N LYS A 36 15.17 -14.62 -3.86
CA LYS A 36 15.19 -15.12 -5.25
C LYS A 36 16.57 -14.96 -5.89
N ASP A 37 16.95 -15.93 -6.72
CA ASP A 37 18.22 -15.88 -7.47
C ASP A 37 18.23 -14.79 -8.57
N SER A 38 17.04 -14.38 -9.04
CA SER A 38 16.86 -13.33 -10.05
C SER A 38 15.82 -12.34 -9.56
N CYS A 39 16.24 -11.09 -9.37
CA CYS A 39 15.46 -10.03 -8.71
C CYS A 39 15.26 -8.83 -9.62
N GLU A 40 14.40 -8.95 -10.63
CA GLU A 40 14.06 -7.83 -11.52
C GLU A 40 12.56 -7.66 -11.74
N ASN A 41 11.75 -8.42 -11.00
CA ASN A 41 10.32 -8.44 -11.21
C ASN A 41 9.60 -7.38 -10.38
N VAL A 42 8.58 -6.79 -11.00
CA VAL A 42 7.71 -5.80 -10.38
C VAL A 42 6.29 -6.33 -10.37
N GLY A 43 5.65 -6.38 -9.21
CA GLY A 43 4.20 -6.55 -9.08
C GLY A 43 3.52 -5.19 -8.96
N ILE A 44 2.34 -5.02 -9.54
CA ILE A 44 1.55 -3.80 -9.45
C ILE A 44 0.15 -4.15 -8.95
N GLU A 45 -0.27 -3.50 -7.87
CA GLU A 45 -1.64 -3.52 -7.38
C GLU A 45 -2.26 -2.14 -7.62
N LEU A 46 -3.46 -2.08 -8.20
CA LEU A 46 -4.15 -0.85 -8.54
C LEU A 46 -5.64 -0.92 -8.18
N GLU A 47 -6.05 -0.04 -7.26
CA GLU A 47 -7.41 0.03 -6.74
C GLU A 47 -8.26 1.09 -7.46
N HIS A 48 -9.54 0.78 -7.66
CA HIS A 48 -10.51 1.61 -8.37
C HIS A 48 -11.74 1.88 -7.50
N THR A 49 -12.23 3.11 -7.56
CA THR A 49 -13.58 3.42 -7.07
C THR A 49 -14.56 3.36 -8.25
N ILE A 50 -15.64 2.58 -8.12
CA ILE A 50 -16.69 2.54 -9.15
C ILE A 50 -17.80 3.55 -8.80
N VAL A 51 -18.16 4.39 -9.77
CA VAL A 51 -19.18 5.43 -9.58
C VAL A 51 -20.15 5.51 -10.76
N ARG A 52 -21.30 6.16 -10.54
CA ARG A 52 -22.20 6.58 -11.61
C ARG A 52 -21.57 7.70 -12.43
N GLY A 53 -21.78 7.68 -13.74
CA GLY A 53 -21.15 8.59 -14.71
C GLY A 53 -21.60 10.05 -14.57
N GLU A 54 -22.89 10.26 -14.25
CA GLU A 54 -23.52 11.60 -14.24
C GLU A 54 -23.08 12.45 -13.03
N ASP A 55 -23.11 11.88 -11.83
CA ASP A 55 -22.93 12.61 -10.57
C ASP A 55 -21.82 12.04 -9.67
N LYS A 56 -21.11 11.01 -10.15
CA LYS A 56 -20.07 10.30 -9.39
C LYS A 56 -20.60 9.74 -8.06
N THR A 57 -21.88 9.41 -7.96
CA THR A 57 -22.41 8.69 -6.80
C THR A 57 -21.81 7.28 -6.70
N PRO A 58 -21.60 6.75 -5.49
CA PRO A 58 -20.98 5.44 -5.31
C PRO A 58 -21.79 4.31 -5.95
N VAL A 59 -21.11 3.31 -6.49
CA VAL A 59 -21.71 2.03 -6.86
C VAL A 59 -21.33 1.00 -5.81
N SER A 60 -22.34 0.44 -5.14
CA SER A 60 -22.10 -0.46 -4.01
C SER A 60 -21.94 -1.91 -4.45
N TYR A 61 -21.55 -2.79 -3.54
CA TYR A 61 -21.46 -4.23 -3.82
C TYR A 61 -22.83 -4.83 -4.18
N SER A 62 -23.85 -4.44 -3.41
CA SER A 62 -25.18 -5.05 -3.43
C SER A 62 -26.16 -4.47 -4.45
N ASP A 63 -25.80 -3.41 -5.17
CA ASP A 63 -26.63 -2.83 -6.23
C ASP A 63 -26.92 -3.86 -7.35
N GLU A 64 -28.04 -3.71 -8.07
CA GLU A 64 -28.43 -4.60 -9.18
C GLU A 64 -27.33 -4.75 -10.26
N HIS A 65 -26.66 -3.64 -10.57
CA HIS A 65 -25.44 -3.58 -11.40
C HIS A 65 -24.23 -3.13 -10.57
N GLY A 66 -24.16 -3.60 -9.32
CA GLY A 66 -23.10 -3.32 -8.37
C GLY A 66 -21.82 -4.10 -8.61
N VAL A 67 -20.87 -3.99 -7.69
CA VAL A 67 -19.54 -4.62 -7.82
C VAL A 67 -19.62 -6.15 -7.86
N HIS A 68 -20.57 -6.78 -7.17
CA HIS A 68 -20.83 -8.22 -7.32
C HIS A 68 -21.15 -8.58 -8.78
N TRP A 69 -22.04 -7.82 -9.43
CA TRP A 69 -22.40 -8.02 -10.84
C TRP A 69 -21.20 -7.77 -11.76
N ILE A 70 -20.38 -6.74 -11.48
CA ILE A 70 -19.16 -6.45 -12.25
C ILE A 70 -18.18 -7.63 -12.19
N LEU A 71 -17.92 -8.18 -10.99
CA LEU A 71 -17.08 -9.38 -10.83
C LEU A 71 -17.64 -10.56 -11.62
N SER A 72 -18.97 -10.76 -11.63
CA SER A 72 -19.58 -11.83 -12.40
C SER A 72 -19.39 -11.67 -13.91
N GLN A 73 -19.35 -10.44 -14.43
CA GLN A 73 -19.05 -10.18 -15.84
C GLN A 73 -17.58 -10.46 -16.17
N LEU A 74 -16.66 -10.18 -15.24
CA LEU A 74 -15.23 -10.42 -15.41
C LEU A 74 -14.89 -11.92 -15.43
N GLN A 75 -15.76 -12.82 -14.95
CA GLN A 75 -15.52 -14.26 -14.97
C GLN A 75 -15.31 -14.86 -16.38
N GLU A 76 -15.74 -14.15 -17.43
CA GLU A 76 -15.46 -14.54 -18.82
C GLU A 76 -13.94 -14.56 -19.10
N ASP A 77 -13.20 -13.57 -18.57
CA ASP A 77 -11.75 -13.43 -18.74
C ASP A 77 -10.94 -13.97 -17.55
N TYR A 78 -11.57 -14.03 -16.37
CA TYR A 78 -10.99 -14.43 -15.09
C TYR A 78 -11.78 -15.63 -14.52
N PRO A 79 -11.57 -16.85 -15.05
CA PRO A 79 -12.50 -17.97 -14.84
C PRO A 79 -12.51 -18.54 -13.42
N THR A 80 -11.53 -18.21 -12.57
CA THR A 80 -11.43 -18.77 -11.22
C THR A 80 -12.05 -17.82 -10.19
N PRO A 81 -13.24 -18.10 -9.63
CA PRO A 81 -13.84 -17.25 -8.62
C PRO A 81 -13.13 -17.38 -7.27
N LEU A 82 -13.06 -16.27 -6.53
CA LEU A 82 -12.71 -16.22 -5.12
C LEU A 82 -13.97 -15.94 -4.31
N MET A 83 -14.27 -16.82 -3.37
CA MET A 83 -15.49 -16.78 -2.57
C MET A 83 -15.18 -16.57 -1.09
N ASP A 84 -15.96 -15.76 -0.39
CA ASP A 84 -16.08 -15.80 1.08
C ASP A 84 -17.48 -16.29 1.44
N GLY A 85 -17.59 -17.56 1.86
CA GLY A 85 -18.88 -18.23 1.98
C GLY A 85 -19.59 -18.32 0.63
N SER A 86 -20.75 -17.65 0.50
CA SER A 86 -21.52 -17.57 -0.75
C SER A 86 -21.21 -16.34 -1.60
N ASP A 87 -20.42 -15.40 -1.09
CA ASP A 87 -20.22 -14.09 -1.71
C ASP A 87 -19.00 -14.12 -2.65
N LEU A 88 -19.21 -13.70 -3.90
CA LEU A 88 -18.12 -13.51 -4.86
C LEU A 88 -17.34 -12.26 -4.47
N ILE A 89 -16.05 -12.43 -4.14
CA ILE A 89 -15.16 -11.36 -3.66
C ILE A 89 -13.93 -11.17 -4.56
N GLY A 90 -13.85 -11.91 -5.64
CA GLY A 90 -12.79 -11.75 -6.62
C GLY A 90 -12.84 -12.78 -7.72
N VAL A 91 -12.04 -12.56 -8.75
CA VAL A 91 -11.89 -13.44 -9.91
C VAL A 91 -10.42 -13.47 -10.33
N VAL A 92 -9.93 -14.63 -10.72
CA VAL A 92 -8.49 -14.87 -10.91
C VAL A 92 -8.22 -15.56 -12.25
N ARG A 93 -7.10 -15.18 -12.84
CA ARG A 93 -6.41 -15.91 -13.91
C ARG A 93 -4.91 -15.98 -13.58
N PRO A 94 -4.10 -16.74 -14.34
CA PRO A 94 -2.66 -16.73 -14.11
C PRO A 94 -2.09 -15.31 -14.13
N TRP A 95 -1.28 -14.97 -13.12
CA TRP A 95 -0.58 -13.69 -12.95
C TRP A 95 -1.45 -12.46 -12.66
N GLU A 96 -2.77 -12.62 -12.59
CA GLU A 96 -3.68 -11.50 -12.32
C GLU A 96 -4.85 -11.95 -11.45
N ALA A 97 -5.08 -11.19 -10.38
CA ALA A 97 -6.24 -11.35 -9.51
C ALA A 97 -7.01 -10.03 -9.44
N ILE A 98 -8.32 -10.11 -9.66
CA ILE A 98 -9.24 -9.01 -9.39
C ILE A 98 -9.92 -9.28 -8.06
N THR A 99 -9.78 -8.39 -7.08
CA THR A 99 -10.38 -8.54 -5.75
C THR A 99 -11.10 -7.27 -5.32
N ILE A 100 -11.75 -7.31 -4.15
CA ILE A 100 -12.45 -6.16 -3.58
C ILE A 100 -12.00 -5.82 -2.16
N GLU A 101 -11.87 -4.50 -1.95
CA GLU A 101 -11.55 -3.85 -0.69
C GLU A 101 -12.83 -3.56 0.14
N PRO A 102 -12.73 -3.03 1.39
CA PRO A 102 -13.85 -3.02 2.33
C PRO A 102 -15.13 -2.32 1.89
N ALA A 103 -15.06 -1.34 0.99
CA ALA A 103 -16.22 -0.68 0.41
C ALA A 103 -16.39 -0.97 -1.09
N ALA A 104 -15.99 -2.17 -1.50
CA ALA A 104 -16.07 -2.65 -2.87
C ALA A 104 -15.21 -1.89 -3.88
N GLN A 105 -14.15 -1.21 -3.42
CA GLN A 105 -13.11 -0.74 -4.34
C GLN A 105 -12.52 -1.96 -5.06
N LEU A 106 -12.43 -1.88 -6.39
CA LEU A 106 -12.01 -2.99 -7.23
C LEU A 106 -10.49 -2.92 -7.41
N GLU A 107 -9.78 -3.96 -7.00
CA GLU A 107 -8.32 -4.04 -7.12
C GLU A 107 -7.94 -5.00 -8.23
N ILE A 108 -7.00 -4.60 -9.09
CA ILE A 108 -6.21 -5.53 -9.91
C ILE A 108 -4.82 -5.70 -9.27
N SER A 109 -4.48 -6.93 -8.90
CA SER A 109 -3.11 -7.36 -8.58
C SER A 109 -2.54 -8.06 -9.80
N ALA A 110 -1.53 -7.48 -10.45
CA ALA A 110 -0.94 -7.99 -11.69
C ALA A 110 0.57 -8.17 -11.61
N GLY A 111 1.07 -9.21 -12.27
CA GLY A 111 2.49 -9.56 -12.35
C GLY A 111 2.80 -10.90 -11.66
N PRO A 112 4.10 -11.19 -11.40
CA PRO A 112 5.27 -10.34 -11.62
C PRO A 112 5.54 -9.99 -13.08
N PHE A 113 6.00 -8.76 -13.32
CA PHE A 113 6.45 -8.26 -14.62
C PHE A 113 7.96 -8.06 -14.66
N ASN A 114 8.61 -8.51 -15.73
CA ASN A 114 10.03 -8.27 -16.00
C ASN A 114 10.28 -7.01 -16.84
N ASP A 115 9.26 -6.46 -17.52
CA ASP A 115 9.37 -5.25 -18.34
C ASP A 115 8.10 -4.38 -18.27
N MET A 116 8.27 -3.07 -18.46
CA MET A 116 7.18 -2.09 -18.37
C MET A 116 6.17 -2.15 -19.54
N PRO A 117 6.56 -2.49 -20.78
CA PRO A 117 5.60 -2.74 -21.86
C PRO A 117 4.54 -3.81 -21.52
N THR A 118 4.97 -4.93 -20.92
CA THR A 118 4.07 -6.01 -20.50
C THR A 118 3.17 -5.56 -19.37
N ALA A 119 3.73 -4.87 -18.36
CA ALA A 119 2.95 -4.30 -17.27
C ALA A 119 1.87 -3.32 -17.76
N TYR A 120 2.23 -2.41 -18.67
CA TYR A 120 1.29 -1.48 -19.27
C TYR A 120 0.19 -2.20 -20.04
N THR A 121 0.55 -3.17 -20.88
CA THR A 121 -0.41 -3.93 -21.70
C THR A 121 -1.42 -4.67 -20.81
N ALA A 122 -0.98 -5.28 -19.72
CA ALA A 122 -1.86 -5.99 -18.78
C ALA A 122 -2.89 -5.05 -18.14
N LEU A 123 -2.44 -3.95 -17.53
CA LEU A 123 -3.31 -2.98 -16.88
C LEU A 123 -4.25 -2.29 -17.88
N ASP A 124 -3.74 -1.83 -19.02
CA ASP A 124 -4.52 -1.17 -20.08
C ASP A 124 -5.56 -2.12 -20.72
N THR A 125 -5.29 -3.42 -20.76
CA THR A 125 -6.27 -4.43 -21.19
C THR A 125 -7.38 -4.60 -20.17
N PHE A 126 -7.03 -4.64 -18.87
CA PHE A 126 -8.02 -4.67 -17.80
C PHE A 126 -8.90 -3.41 -17.81
N GLU A 127 -8.32 -2.22 -17.91
CA GLU A 127 -9.06 -0.96 -17.98
C GLU A 127 -10.09 -0.96 -19.12
N ARG A 128 -9.70 -1.38 -20.32
CA ARG A 128 -10.60 -1.46 -21.47
C ARG A 128 -11.75 -2.45 -21.25
N LYS A 129 -11.48 -3.60 -20.63
CA LYS A 129 -12.53 -4.59 -20.31
C LYS A 129 -13.49 -4.01 -19.27
N LEU A 130 -12.95 -3.40 -18.21
CA LEU A 130 -13.74 -2.77 -17.15
C LEU A 130 -14.61 -1.64 -17.72
N GLU A 131 -14.04 -0.74 -18.53
CA GLU A 131 -14.80 0.31 -19.22
C GLU A 131 -15.94 -0.26 -20.09
N GLY A 132 -15.67 -1.34 -20.83
CA GLY A 132 -16.66 -2.03 -21.65
C GLY A 132 -17.84 -2.60 -20.86
N ILE A 133 -17.61 -3.00 -19.61
CA ILE A 133 -18.65 -3.48 -18.67
C ILE A 133 -19.42 -2.30 -18.06
N LEU A 134 -18.71 -1.24 -17.65
CA LEU A 134 -19.27 -0.13 -16.88
C LEU A 134 -20.07 0.86 -17.74
N ARG A 135 -19.54 1.23 -18.90
CA ARG A 135 -20.12 2.31 -19.73
C ARG A 135 -21.57 2.05 -20.16
N PRO A 136 -21.97 0.84 -20.58
CA PRO A 136 -23.37 0.54 -20.91
C PRO A 136 -24.35 0.75 -19.75
N GLN A 137 -23.86 0.67 -18.51
CA GLN A 137 -24.65 0.86 -17.29
C GLN A 137 -24.56 2.30 -16.75
N GLY A 138 -23.98 3.24 -17.52
CA GLY A 138 -23.77 4.61 -17.08
C GLY A 138 -22.82 4.70 -15.88
N MET A 139 -21.85 3.79 -15.76
CA MET A 139 -20.86 3.75 -14.69
C MET A 139 -19.46 4.03 -15.24
N GLN A 140 -18.53 4.38 -14.36
CA GLN A 140 -17.11 4.55 -14.67
C GLN A 140 -16.24 4.14 -13.48
N ALA A 141 -15.00 3.71 -13.78
CA ALA A 141 -13.98 3.47 -12.77
C ALA A 141 -13.13 4.73 -12.60
N LEU A 142 -12.86 5.11 -11.35
CA LEU A 142 -12.01 6.23 -11.00
C LEU A 142 -10.71 5.74 -10.37
N LEU A 143 -9.61 6.28 -10.87
CA LEU A 143 -8.25 6.07 -10.37
C LEU A 143 -7.81 7.32 -9.61
N LEU A 144 -8.30 7.46 -8.38
CA LEU A 144 -8.06 8.58 -7.47
C LEU A 144 -7.67 8.05 -6.09
N GLY A 145 -6.83 8.78 -5.36
CA GLY A 145 -6.40 8.38 -4.01
C GLY A 145 -7.51 8.31 -2.96
N TYR A 146 -8.61 9.03 -3.21
CA TYR A 146 -9.78 9.06 -2.33
C TYR A 146 -11.07 9.31 -3.11
N HIS A 147 -12.19 8.77 -2.60
CA HIS A 147 -13.52 8.92 -3.19
C HIS A 147 -13.89 10.41 -3.32
N PRO A 148 -14.29 10.90 -4.51
CA PRO A 148 -14.38 12.35 -4.75
C PRO A 148 -15.61 13.04 -4.15
N THR A 149 -16.73 12.34 -3.98
CA THR A 149 -18.04 12.95 -3.63
C THR A 149 -18.67 12.43 -2.33
N ALA A 150 -18.34 11.21 -1.90
CA ALA A 150 -18.94 10.58 -0.72
C ALA A 150 -18.04 10.70 0.51
N LYS A 151 -18.65 10.55 1.69
CA LYS A 151 -17.92 10.27 2.93
C LYS A 151 -17.72 8.77 3.06
N ALA A 152 -16.62 8.36 3.70
CA ALA A 152 -16.34 6.94 3.90
C ALA A 152 -17.46 6.19 4.62
N LEU A 153 -18.16 6.84 5.56
CA LEU A 153 -19.26 6.20 6.29
C LEU A 153 -20.53 5.99 5.46
N ASP A 154 -20.69 6.71 4.35
CA ASP A 154 -21.84 6.58 3.45
C ASP A 154 -21.68 5.43 2.44
N LEU A 155 -20.47 4.91 2.28
CA LEU A 155 -20.16 3.79 1.37
C LEU A 155 -20.60 2.46 2.02
N GLU A 156 -21.08 1.49 1.25
CA GLU A 156 -21.45 0.16 1.80
C GLU A 156 -20.21 -0.55 2.36
N LEU A 157 -20.30 -1.23 3.51
CA LEU A 157 -19.25 -2.16 3.93
C LEU A 157 -19.63 -3.53 3.37
N ILE A 158 -18.77 -4.15 2.56
CA ILE A 158 -19.08 -5.45 1.95
C ILE A 158 -19.32 -6.52 3.03
N PRO A 159 -20.12 -7.57 2.78
CA PRO A 159 -20.51 -8.58 3.77
C PRO A 159 -19.38 -9.53 4.23
N LYS A 160 -18.11 -9.14 4.11
CA LYS A 160 -16.94 -9.92 4.54
C LYS A 160 -16.73 -9.81 6.05
N ARG A 161 -16.78 -10.95 6.76
CA ARG A 161 -16.70 -10.99 8.23
C ARG A 161 -15.45 -10.31 8.79
N ARG A 162 -14.31 -10.46 8.12
CA ARG A 162 -13.04 -9.82 8.49
C ARG A 162 -13.16 -8.30 8.53
N TYR A 163 -13.81 -7.70 7.53
CA TYR A 163 -13.94 -6.25 7.44
C TYR A 163 -14.89 -5.68 8.47
N ARG A 164 -15.92 -6.44 8.89
CA ARG A 164 -16.74 -6.05 10.05
C ARG A 164 -15.89 -5.93 11.33
N PHE A 165 -15.03 -6.91 11.62
CA PHE A 165 -14.16 -6.84 12.79
C PHE A 165 -13.16 -5.69 12.72
N MET A 166 -12.58 -5.43 11.54
CA MET A 166 -11.68 -4.30 11.34
C MET A 166 -12.41 -2.96 11.52
N ASN A 167 -13.63 -2.83 10.98
CA ASN A 167 -14.47 -1.66 11.17
C ASN A 167 -14.72 -1.38 12.66
N ASP A 168 -15.16 -2.38 13.41
CA ASP A 168 -15.45 -2.27 14.85
C ASP A 168 -14.18 -1.97 15.69
N TYR A 169 -13.02 -2.38 15.20
CA TYR A 169 -11.73 -2.09 15.83
C TYR A 169 -11.31 -0.63 15.58
N PHE A 170 -11.34 -0.18 14.32
CA PHE A 170 -10.90 1.18 13.95
C PHE A 170 -11.83 2.26 14.49
N GLU A 171 -13.14 2.00 14.58
CA GLU A 171 -14.11 2.92 15.18
C GLU A 171 -13.70 3.34 16.60
N LYS A 172 -13.03 2.47 17.35
CA LYS A 172 -12.58 2.73 18.73
C LYS A 172 -11.32 3.59 18.80
N ILE A 173 -10.56 3.70 17.71
CA ILE A 173 -9.32 4.49 17.64
C ILE A 173 -9.66 5.91 17.19
N GLY A 174 -10.42 6.03 16.10
CA GLY A 174 -10.77 7.31 15.49
C GLY A 174 -11.34 7.14 14.08
N PRO A 175 -11.70 8.24 13.42
CA PRO A 175 -12.42 8.19 12.14
C PRO A 175 -11.56 7.70 10.96
N PHE A 176 -10.23 7.82 11.06
CA PHE A 176 -9.34 7.61 9.92
C PHE A 176 -9.18 6.16 9.51
N GLY A 177 -9.34 5.18 10.40
CA GLY A 177 -9.31 3.77 10.00
C GLY A 177 -10.51 3.37 9.13
N GLN A 178 -11.71 3.89 9.44
CA GLN A 178 -12.89 3.70 8.57
C GLN A 178 -12.76 4.45 7.25
N ARG A 179 -12.12 5.64 7.27
CA ARG A 179 -11.81 6.41 6.05
C ARG A 179 -10.82 5.71 5.14
N MET A 180 -9.78 5.10 5.71
CA MET A 180 -8.82 4.25 4.99
C MET A 180 -9.56 3.09 4.34
N MET A 181 -10.29 2.30 5.14
CA MET A 181 -10.95 1.10 4.65
C MET A 181 -11.93 1.35 3.50
N ARG A 182 -12.69 2.44 3.58
CA ARG A 182 -13.86 2.63 2.72
C ARG A 182 -13.65 3.68 1.63
N GLY A 183 -12.83 4.69 1.89
CA GLY A 183 -12.75 5.86 1.01
C GLY A 183 -11.49 5.94 0.15
N SER A 184 -10.42 5.21 0.47
CA SER A 184 -9.16 5.33 -0.26
C SER A 184 -8.95 4.25 -1.33
N CYS A 185 -8.17 4.60 -2.34
CA CYS A 185 -7.57 3.69 -3.33
C CYS A 185 -6.08 4.01 -3.49
N SER A 186 -5.27 3.02 -3.87
CA SER A 186 -3.82 3.08 -3.94
C SER A 186 -3.27 2.44 -5.20
N THR A 187 -2.04 2.82 -5.53
CA THR A 187 -1.14 2.06 -6.41
C THR A 187 -0.04 1.49 -5.52
N GLN A 188 0.14 0.18 -5.50
CA GLN A 188 1.18 -0.46 -4.70
C GLN A 188 2.14 -1.20 -5.63
N VAL A 189 3.44 -1.10 -5.34
CA VAL A 189 4.48 -1.72 -6.16
C VAL A 189 5.25 -2.70 -5.28
N SER A 190 5.32 -3.95 -5.72
CA SER A 190 6.06 -5.01 -5.04
C SER A 190 7.34 -5.33 -5.80
N ILE A 191 8.46 -5.42 -5.08
CA ILE A 191 9.77 -5.76 -5.63
C ILE A 191 10.42 -6.93 -4.88
N ASP A 192 11.14 -7.75 -5.63
CA ASP A 192 11.94 -8.88 -5.15
C ASP A 192 13.26 -8.45 -4.47
N TYR A 193 13.80 -9.34 -3.64
CA TYR A 193 15.14 -9.23 -3.04
C TYR A 193 15.91 -10.55 -3.11
N ASP A 194 17.23 -10.46 -3.22
CA ASP A 194 18.12 -11.61 -3.46
C ASP A 194 18.83 -12.14 -2.21
N SER A 195 18.71 -11.40 -1.12
CA SER A 195 19.37 -11.70 0.14
C SER A 195 18.71 -10.92 1.28
N THR A 196 19.00 -11.32 2.51
CA THR A 196 18.56 -10.56 3.69
C THR A 196 19.18 -9.16 3.73
N ASP A 197 20.42 -8.98 3.26
CA ASP A 197 21.07 -7.67 3.21
C ASP A 197 20.40 -6.74 2.20
N ASP A 198 20.19 -7.22 0.96
CA ASP A 198 19.44 -6.50 -0.08
C ASP A 198 18.02 -6.13 0.38
N CYS A 199 17.30 -7.08 1.00
CA CYS A 199 15.99 -6.84 1.59
C CYS A 199 16.01 -5.65 2.59
N LEU A 200 16.97 -5.64 3.52
CA LEU A 200 17.08 -4.58 4.53
C LEU A 200 17.51 -3.24 3.90
N ARG A 201 18.41 -3.25 2.91
CA ARG A 201 18.82 -2.06 2.15
C ARG A 201 17.63 -1.45 1.41
N LYS A 202 16.85 -2.26 0.68
CA LYS A 202 15.63 -1.83 -0.04
C LYS A 202 14.57 -1.31 0.91
N MET A 203 14.30 -2.01 2.02
CA MET A 203 13.36 -1.55 3.06
C MET A 203 13.76 -0.19 3.63
N ARG A 204 15.04 0.00 3.95
CA ARG A 204 15.57 1.27 4.49
C ARG A 204 15.43 2.40 3.47
N LEU A 205 15.85 2.15 2.23
CA LEU A 205 15.77 3.14 1.16
C LEU A 205 14.33 3.52 0.83
N ALA A 206 13.43 2.53 0.66
CA ALA A 206 12.02 2.76 0.42
C ALA A 206 11.38 3.58 1.55
N SER A 207 11.72 3.27 2.80
CA SER A 207 11.24 4.00 3.99
C SER A 207 11.69 5.47 3.99
N ALA A 208 12.94 5.74 3.61
CA ALA A 208 13.45 7.11 3.48
C ALA A 208 12.83 7.88 2.30
N LEU A 209 12.47 7.17 1.23
CA LEU A 209 11.85 7.73 0.02
C LEU A 209 10.34 7.98 0.15
N VAL A 210 9.67 7.46 1.18
CA VAL A 210 8.21 7.58 1.35
C VAL A 210 7.68 9.00 1.10
N PRO A 211 8.28 10.10 1.61
CA PRO A 211 7.75 11.44 1.35
C PRO A 211 7.73 11.81 -0.14
N LEU A 212 8.77 11.45 -0.89
CA LEU A 212 8.89 11.73 -2.33
C LEU A 212 7.91 10.87 -3.12
N LEU A 213 7.83 9.58 -2.78
CA LEU A 213 6.93 8.63 -3.43
C LEU A 213 5.46 9.00 -3.20
N SER A 214 5.11 9.45 -1.99
CA SER A 214 3.76 9.95 -1.69
C SER A 214 3.45 11.22 -2.51
N PHE A 215 4.40 12.16 -2.56
CA PHE A 215 4.17 13.47 -3.17
C PHE A 215 4.09 13.44 -4.69
N VAL A 216 4.97 12.67 -5.35
CA VAL A 216 4.95 12.55 -6.81
C VAL A 216 3.68 11.83 -7.31
N SER A 217 3.00 11.09 -6.43
CA SER A 217 1.78 10.35 -6.74
C SER A 217 0.52 10.96 -6.14
N ASP A 218 0.57 12.16 -5.56
CA ASP A 218 -0.59 12.82 -4.93
C ASP A 218 -1.75 13.01 -5.92
N ASN A 219 -2.83 12.27 -5.71
CA ASN A 219 -3.97 12.15 -6.61
C ASN A 219 -5.33 12.04 -5.87
N ALA A 220 -5.43 12.68 -4.71
CA ALA A 220 -6.69 12.82 -3.96
C ALA A 220 -7.18 14.28 -4.01
N PRO A 221 -7.98 14.69 -5.02
CA PRO A 221 -8.45 16.08 -5.18
C PRO A 221 -9.53 16.50 -4.16
N ALA A 222 -10.15 15.52 -3.51
CA ALA A 222 -11.24 15.71 -2.56
C ALA A 222 -11.10 14.75 -1.38
N PHE A 223 -11.72 15.12 -0.27
CA PHE A 223 -11.75 14.35 0.96
C PHE A 223 -13.12 14.50 1.62
N GLU A 224 -13.74 13.37 2.01
CA GLU A 224 -15.03 13.34 2.71
C GLU A 224 -16.14 14.18 2.03
N GLY A 225 -16.19 14.12 0.69
CA GLY A 225 -17.17 14.82 -0.15
C GLY A 225 -16.93 16.32 -0.33
N ARG A 226 -15.73 16.82 -0.02
CA ARG A 226 -15.35 18.24 -0.19
C ARG A 226 -14.00 18.35 -0.90
N PRO A 227 -13.69 19.49 -1.54
CA PRO A 227 -12.34 19.75 -2.03
C PRO A 227 -11.31 19.55 -0.92
N ARG A 228 -10.15 18.98 -1.26
CA ARG A 228 -9.06 18.78 -0.31
C ARG A 228 -8.59 20.13 0.26
N GLU A 229 -8.14 20.11 1.52
CA GLU A 229 -7.64 21.31 2.21
C GLU A 229 -6.10 21.41 2.19
N HIS A 230 -5.40 20.31 1.90
CA HIS A 230 -3.95 20.22 1.86
C HIS A 230 -3.48 19.14 0.88
N TYR A 231 -2.17 19.06 0.63
CA TYR A 231 -1.56 17.98 -0.17
C TYR A 231 -1.54 16.67 0.61
N LEU A 232 -1.40 15.53 -0.08
CA LEU A 232 -1.16 14.23 0.57
C LEU A 232 -2.28 13.79 1.54
N VAL A 233 -3.55 13.95 1.13
CA VAL A 233 -4.73 13.51 1.92
C VAL A 233 -4.58 12.05 2.37
N ARG A 234 -4.14 11.15 1.49
CA ARG A 234 -3.98 9.73 1.85
C ARG A 234 -2.90 9.53 2.90
N THR A 235 -1.81 10.29 2.86
CA THR A 235 -0.76 10.25 3.91
C THR A 235 -1.30 10.66 5.27
N GLU A 236 -2.19 11.66 5.36
CA GLU A 236 -2.87 12.00 6.61
C GLU A 236 -3.69 10.81 7.15
N ILE A 237 -4.49 10.20 6.28
CA ILE A 237 -5.31 9.04 6.63
C ILE A 237 -4.44 7.93 7.23
N TRP A 238 -3.33 7.59 6.57
CA TRP A 238 -2.39 6.56 7.05
C TRP A 238 -1.66 6.96 8.34
N ASN A 239 -1.39 8.25 8.55
CA ASN A 239 -0.79 8.73 9.79
C ASN A 239 -1.76 8.60 10.97
N GLU A 240 -3.06 8.81 10.77
CA GLU A 240 -4.07 8.83 11.83
C GLU A 240 -4.88 7.53 11.97
N CYS A 241 -4.68 6.55 11.07
CA CYS A 241 -5.45 5.30 11.02
C CYS A 241 -5.23 4.41 12.26
N ASP A 242 -4.00 3.91 12.46
CA ASP A 242 -3.63 3.13 13.64
C ASP A 242 -2.10 3.22 13.85
N PRO A 243 -1.62 3.82 14.95
CA PRO A 243 -0.20 4.01 15.19
C PRO A 243 0.59 2.71 15.42
N ASP A 244 -0.06 1.58 15.71
CA ASP A 244 0.61 0.31 16.04
C ASP A 244 0.98 -0.51 14.78
N ARG A 245 0.39 -0.17 13.63
CA ARG A 245 0.49 -0.96 12.39
C ARG A 245 0.61 -0.16 11.10
N CYS A 246 0.46 1.16 11.16
CA CYS A 246 0.65 2.08 10.03
C CYS A 246 1.98 2.83 10.16
N ARG A 247 2.25 3.77 9.24
CA ARG A 247 3.49 4.59 9.20
C ARG A 247 4.74 3.74 8.94
N LEU A 248 5.93 4.27 9.19
CA LEU A 248 7.18 3.51 9.08
C LEU A 248 7.25 2.39 10.12
N VAL A 249 7.88 1.27 9.74
CA VAL A 249 8.27 0.24 10.71
C VAL A 249 9.21 0.88 11.75
N PRO A 250 8.99 0.65 13.06
CA PRO A 250 9.81 1.24 14.10
C PRO A 250 11.30 0.90 13.93
N GLY A 251 12.13 1.95 13.88
CA GLY A 251 13.59 1.82 13.77
C GLY A 251 14.10 1.32 12.42
N VAL A 252 13.29 1.26 11.36
CA VAL A 252 13.72 0.77 10.03
C VAL A 252 14.92 1.53 9.44
N LEU A 253 15.09 2.80 9.83
CA LEU A 253 16.24 3.62 9.42
C LEU A 253 17.45 3.49 10.36
N ASP A 254 17.33 2.76 11.48
CA ASP A 254 18.42 2.58 12.42
C ASP A 254 19.48 1.62 11.84
N PRO A 255 20.79 1.86 12.08
CA PRO A 255 21.86 1.00 11.55
C PRO A 255 21.77 -0.47 12.00
N ASP A 256 21.20 -0.73 13.17
CA ASP A 256 21.08 -2.05 13.80
C ASP A 256 19.71 -2.72 13.57
N PHE A 257 18.86 -2.15 12.72
CA PHE A 257 17.62 -2.78 12.27
C PHE A 257 17.89 -4.09 11.53
N ASN A 258 17.08 -5.11 11.82
CA ASN A 258 17.22 -6.45 11.23
C ASN A 258 15.88 -7.21 11.27
N LEU A 259 15.80 -8.36 10.59
CA LEU A 259 14.58 -9.17 10.52
C LEU A 259 14.07 -9.64 11.90
N ARG A 260 14.96 -9.82 12.88
CA ARG A 260 14.56 -10.15 14.26
C ARG A 260 13.80 -9.00 14.93
N ARG A 261 14.26 -7.75 14.76
CA ARG A 261 13.52 -6.57 15.26
C ARG A 261 12.18 -6.40 14.56
N TYR A 262 12.13 -6.65 13.25
CA TYR A 262 10.86 -6.67 12.52
C TYR A 262 9.92 -7.75 13.09
N ALA A 263 10.37 -9.01 13.20
CA ALA A 263 9.57 -10.09 13.77
C ALA A 263 9.11 -9.81 15.21
N ALA A 264 9.96 -9.18 16.02
CA ALA A 264 9.58 -8.75 17.36
C ALA A 264 8.47 -7.69 17.34
N TYR A 265 8.57 -6.68 16.46
CA TYR A 265 7.51 -5.69 16.23
C TYR A 265 6.18 -6.35 15.85
N ILE A 266 6.20 -7.31 14.91
CA ILE A 266 4.99 -8.06 14.54
C ILE A 266 4.37 -8.75 15.77
N LEU A 267 5.20 -9.42 16.56
CA LEU A 267 4.73 -10.15 17.75
C LEU A 267 4.26 -9.23 18.88
N ASP A 268 4.78 -8.01 18.96
CA ASP A 268 4.48 -7.07 20.04
C ASP A 268 3.29 -6.15 19.72
N THR A 269 2.76 -6.18 18.50
CA THR A 269 1.56 -5.43 18.09
C THR A 269 0.28 -6.19 18.43
N PRO A 270 -0.76 -5.53 18.97
CA PRO A 270 -2.09 -6.11 19.16
C PRO A 270 -2.67 -6.70 17.87
N ALA A 271 -3.17 -7.93 17.93
CA ALA A 271 -3.93 -8.51 16.83
C ALA A 271 -5.34 -7.89 16.79
N ILE A 272 -5.84 -7.54 15.60
CA ILE A 272 -7.24 -7.07 15.44
C ILE A 272 -8.18 -8.27 15.60
N LEU A 273 -7.88 -9.35 14.87
CA LEU A 273 -8.62 -10.60 14.91
C LEU A 273 -7.68 -11.79 14.73
N VAL A 274 -8.05 -12.93 15.28
CA VAL A 274 -7.32 -14.20 15.16
C VAL A 274 -8.31 -15.35 14.90
N PRO A 275 -7.89 -16.41 14.20
CA PRO A 275 -8.73 -17.60 14.09
C PRO A 275 -8.90 -18.26 15.46
N ASP A 276 -10.10 -18.73 15.78
CA ASP A 276 -10.33 -19.62 16.93
C ASP A 276 -10.02 -21.08 16.58
N ALA A 277 -10.12 -21.99 17.56
CA ALA A 277 -9.84 -23.42 17.37
C ALA A 277 -10.73 -24.14 16.34
N SER A 278 -11.79 -23.49 15.88
CA SER A 278 -12.71 -23.96 14.83
C SER A 278 -12.60 -23.13 13.55
N GLU A 279 -11.50 -22.40 13.37
CA GLU A 279 -11.25 -21.44 12.28
C GLU A 279 -12.29 -20.31 12.20
N ARG A 280 -13.06 -20.09 13.27
CA ARG A 280 -13.98 -18.94 13.35
C ARG A 280 -13.20 -17.74 13.88
N TRP A 281 -13.22 -16.65 13.14
CA TRP A 281 -12.55 -15.41 13.52
C TRP A 281 -13.10 -14.78 14.82
N ARG A 282 -12.21 -14.40 15.75
CA ARG A 282 -12.55 -13.61 16.95
C ARG A 282 -11.74 -12.32 17.02
N ALA A 283 -12.36 -11.24 17.49
CA ALA A 283 -11.63 -10.03 17.87
C ALA A 283 -10.81 -10.26 19.15
N THR A 284 -9.70 -9.55 19.31
CA THR A 284 -8.86 -9.62 20.50
C THR A 284 -8.17 -8.28 20.75
N SER A 285 -7.65 -8.07 21.95
CA SER A 285 -6.71 -6.98 22.28
C SER A 285 -5.32 -7.51 22.62
N GLN A 286 -5.14 -8.83 22.55
CA GLN A 286 -3.86 -9.48 22.80
C GLN A 286 -2.89 -9.22 21.65
N THR A 287 -1.61 -9.10 21.95
CA THR A 287 -0.55 -9.11 20.94
C THR A 287 -0.44 -10.47 20.27
N PHE A 288 0.12 -10.53 19.06
CA PHE A 288 0.38 -11.84 18.43
C PHE A 288 1.29 -12.72 19.29
N GLY A 289 2.27 -12.13 19.99
CA GLY A 289 3.13 -12.85 20.94
C GLY A 289 2.35 -13.47 22.10
N GLU A 290 1.30 -12.81 22.59
CA GLU A 290 0.40 -13.37 23.61
C GLU A 290 -0.53 -14.45 23.05
N VAL A 291 -1.04 -14.27 21.82
CA VAL A 291 -1.90 -15.26 21.15
C VAL A 291 -1.13 -16.57 20.90
N TYR A 292 0.12 -16.44 20.46
CA TYR A 292 1.00 -17.57 20.13
C TYR A 292 2.05 -17.83 21.24
N ALA A 293 1.73 -17.50 22.49
CA ALA A 293 2.68 -17.62 23.61
C ALA A 293 3.19 -19.05 23.80
N GLU A 294 2.31 -20.04 23.65
CA GLU A 294 2.60 -21.46 23.87
C GLU A 294 2.76 -22.27 22.57
N THR A 295 2.40 -21.71 21.42
CA THR A 295 2.29 -22.43 20.15
C THR A 295 3.10 -21.74 19.06
N PRO A 296 4.02 -22.46 18.39
CA PRO A 296 4.71 -21.95 17.22
C PRO A 296 3.76 -21.54 16.09
N MET A 297 3.97 -20.35 15.52
CA MET A 297 3.24 -19.86 14.36
C MET A 297 3.53 -20.74 13.14
N THR A 298 2.47 -21.18 12.45
CA THR A 298 2.57 -21.76 11.12
C THR A 298 2.79 -20.67 10.07
N ARG A 299 3.09 -21.06 8.82
CA ARG A 299 3.17 -20.11 7.70
C ARG A 299 1.88 -19.29 7.55
N ALA A 300 0.72 -19.93 7.66
CA ALA A 300 -0.58 -19.28 7.54
C ALA A 300 -0.82 -18.26 8.68
N ASP A 301 -0.34 -18.55 9.89
CA ASP A 301 -0.40 -17.62 11.02
C ASP A 301 0.46 -16.37 10.75
N VAL A 302 1.66 -16.55 10.18
CA VAL A 302 2.54 -15.43 9.80
C VAL A 302 1.92 -14.59 8.69
N GLU A 303 1.39 -15.23 7.64
CA GLU A 303 0.69 -14.55 6.55
C GLU A 303 -0.53 -13.76 7.06
N HIS A 304 -1.32 -14.36 7.95
CA HIS A 304 -2.43 -13.67 8.60
C HIS A 304 -1.94 -12.48 9.41
N ALA A 305 -0.88 -12.64 10.21
CA ALA A 305 -0.34 -11.56 11.02
C ALA A 305 0.08 -10.37 10.16
N LEU A 306 0.90 -10.60 9.14
CA LEU A 306 1.40 -9.57 8.21
C LEU A 306 0.27 -8.89 7.43
N SER A 307 -0.82 -9.60 7.12
CA SER A 307 -1.99 -9.02 6.45
C SER A 307 -2.72 -7.94 7.27
N MET A 308 -2.41 -7.82 8.56
CA MET A 308 -2.94 -6.79 9.46
C MET A 308 -1.93 -5.68 9.76
N PHE A 309 -0.83 -5.62 9.01
CA PHE A 309 0.10 -4.50 9.02
C PHE A 309 -0.02 -3.71 7.73
N PHE A 310 0.06 -2.40 7.86
CA PHE A 310 -0.23 -1.47 6.78
C PHE A 310 0.77 -0.30 6.83
N ASN A 311 2.03 -0.63 7.09
CA ASN A 311 3.14 0.31 7.11
C ASN A 311 3.32 0.96 5.73
N ASP A 312 4.03 2.09 5.64
CA ASP A 312 4.32 2.73 4.34
C ASP A 312 5.10 1.80 3.40
N VAL A 313 5.98 0.98 3.98
CA VAL A 313 6.71 -0.09 3.34
C VAL A 313 6.52 -1.35 4.18
N ARG A 314 6.01 -2.42 3.56
CA ARG A 314 5.70 -3.68 4.23
C ARG A 314 6.55 -4.80 3.66
N LEU A 315 7.07 -5.65 4.54
CA LEU A 315 7.77 -6.86 4.14
C LEU A 315 6.83 -8.07 4.16
N LYS A 316 6.74 -8.76 3.02
CA LYS A 316 6.19 -10.12 2.89
C LYS A 316 7.31 -11.03 2.38
N THR A 317 7.03 -11.94 1.45
CA THR A 317 8.06 -12.61 0.65
C THR A 317 8.62 -11.71 -0.48
N TYR A 318 8.34 -10.42 -0.40
CA TYR A 318 8.73 -9.34 -1.30
C TYR A 318 8.62 -8.02 -0.51
N VAL A 319 9.29 -6.96 -0.96
CA VAL A 319 9.15 -5.61 -0.39
C VAL A 319 8.00 -4.92 -1.11
N GLU A 320 6.98 -4.52 -0.35
CA GLU A 320 5.78 -3.86 -0.85
C GLU A 320 5.83 -2.37 -0.51
N ILE A 321 5.87 -1.53 -1.54
CA ILE A 321 5.95 -0.08 -1.46
C ILE A 321 4.54 0.47 -1.66
N ARG A 322 3.94 0.99 -0.57
CA ARG A 322 2.52 1.29 -0.47
C ARG A 322 2.11 2.77 -0.48
N PRO A 323 2.97 3.80 -0.47
CA PRO A 323 2.54 5.17 -0.20
C PRO A 323 1.86 5.88 -1.36
N ALA A 324 1.75 5.29 -2.55
CA ALA A 324 1.20 5.98 -3.73
C ALA A 324 -0.33 5.90 -3.84
N ASP A 325 -0.96 7.02 -4.18
CA ASP A 325 -2.40 7.05 -4.47
C ASP A 325 -2.71 6.18 -5.70
N ALA A 326 -3.97 5.76 -5.88
CA ALA A 326 -4.39 5.21 -7.16
C ALA A 326 -4.21 6.25 -8.26
N MET A 327 -3.66 5.84 -9.40
CA MET A 327 -3.33 6.72 -10.51
C MET A 327 -3.75 6.10 -11.84
N PRO A 328 -4.09 6.90 -12.86
CA PRO A 328 -4.31 6.39 -14.21
C PRO A 328 -3.12 5.55 -14.69
N VAL A 329 -3.39 4.49 -15.46
CA VAL A 329 -2.39 3.48 -15.87
C VAL A 329 -1.05 4.07 -16.35
N PRO A 330 -0.99 5.12 -17.20
CA PRO A 330 0.28 5.70 -17.60
C PRO A 330 1.15 6.18 -16.42
N TYR A 331 0.54 6.70 -15.36
CA TYR A 331 1.23 7.16 -14.16
C TYR A 331 1.50 6.03 -13.16
N ALA A 332 0.61 5.03 -13.05
CA ALA A 332 0.86 3.84 -12.25
C ALA A 332 2.08 3.04 -12.78
N VAL A 333 2.18 2.86 -14.10
CA VAL A 333 3.35 2.23 -14.73
C VAL A 333 4.58 3.13 -14.66
N ALA A 334 4.43 4.46 -14.75
CA ALA A 334 5.55 5.38 -14.53
C ALA A 334 6.09 5.31 -13.10
N TYR A 335 5.22 5.15 -12.10
CA TYR A 335 5.58 4.93 -10.71
C TYR A 335 6.29 3.58 -10.52
N ALA A 336 5.80 2.51 -11.15
CA ALA A 336 6.48 1.22 -11.16
C ALA A 336 7.85 1.30 -11.86
N SER A 337 7.97 2.09 -12.93
CA SER A 337 9.24 2.37 -13.63
C SER A 337 10.22 3.13 -12.75
N LEU A 338 9.74 4.13 -12.00
CA LEU A 338 10.54 4.86 -11.02
C LEU A 338 11.10 3.91 -9.97
N VAL A 339 10.25 3.06 -9.39
CA VAL A 339 10.66 2.05 -8.40
C VAL A 339 11.68 1.07 -9.02
N LYS A 340 11.37 0.49 -10.18
CA LYS A 340 12.26 -0.47 -10.86
C LYS A 340 13.66 0.12 -11.10
N GLY A 341 13.73 1.32 -11.68
CA GLY A 341 14.99 1.98 -11.99
C GLY A 341 15.81 2.40 -10.77
N LEU A 342 15.18 2.61 -9.62
CA LEU A 342 15.88 2.95 -8.38
C LEU A 342 16.38 1.71 -7.64
N PHE A 343 15.58 0.65 -7.57
CA PHE A 343 15.82 -0.47 -6.65
C PHE A 343 16.51 -1.67 -7.28
N TYR A 344 16.55 -1.76 -8.62
CA TYR A 344 17.29 -2.82 -9.34
C TYR A 344 18.57 -2.32 -10.02
N ASP A 345 19.00 -1.11 -9.68
CA ASP A 345 20.31 -0.58 -10.01
C ASP A 345 21.09 -0.35 -8.70
N GLU A 346 22.14 -1.12 -8.47
CA GLU A 346 22.88 -1.11 -7.19
C GLU A 346 23.58 0.24 -6.94
N ASP A 347 24.05 0.90 -8.00
CA ASP A 347 24.66 2.23 -7.91
C ASP A 347 23.64 3.27 -7.40
N ASN A 348 22.39 3.20 -7.88
CA ASN A 348 21.29 4.00 -7.38
C ASN A 348 20.97 3.69 -5.90
N VAL A 349 20.84 2.41 -5.54
CA VAL A 349 20.55 2.00 -4.15
C VAL A 349 21.62 2.56 -3.20
N GLU A 350 22.89 2.34 -3.51
CA GLU A 350 24.01 2.81 -2.69
C GLU A 350 24.07 4.33 -2.60
N ARG A 351 23.89 5.02 -3.73
CA ARG A 351 23.89 6.49 -3.78
C ARG A 351 22.81 7.09 -2.89
N TRP A 352 21.58 6.58 -2.97
CA TRP A 352 20.47 7.14 -2.21
C TRP A 352 20.51 6.75 -0.73
N LEU A 353 20.97 5.54 -0.40
CA LEU A 353 21.27 5.17 0.99
C LEU A 353 22.34 6.08 1.59
N SER A 354 23.42 6.35 0.85
CA SER A 354 24.47 7.27 1.26
C SER A 354 23.94 8.70 1.44
N ARG A 355 23.09 9.18 0.51
CA ARG A 355 22.47 10.51 0.61
C ARG A 355 21.59 10.64 1.86
N PHE A 356 20.90 9.57 2.24
CA PHE A 356 19.98 9.54 3.39
C PHE A 356 20.56 8.90 4.65
N ALA A 357 21.89 8.73 4.73
CA ALA A 357 22.54 8.03 5.85
C ALA A 357 22.25 8.64 7.24
N ALA A 358 21.96 9.94 7.30
CA ALA A 358 21.62 10.65 8.54
C ALA A 358 20.11 10.83 8.78
N VAL A 359 19.25 10.37 7.85
CA VAL A 359 17.81 10.52 7.95
C VAL A 359 17.27 9.54 9.00
N THR A 360 16.48 10.05 9.94
CA THR A 360 15.81 9.24 10.97
C THR A 360 14.33 9.09 10.68
N ASN A 361 13.64 8.16 11.36
CA ASN A 361 12.18 8.04 11.27
C ASN A 361 11.47 9.38 11.57
N ALA A 362 12.01 10.17 12.51
CA ALA A 362 11.46 11.48 12.85
C ALA A 362 11.63 12.51 11.73
N ASP A 363 12.72 12.43 10.95
CA ASP A 363 12.90 13.27 9.76
C ASP A 363 11.86 12.94 8.69
N VAL A 364 11.57 11.65 8.46
CA VAL A 364 10.54 11.23 7.48
C VAL A 364 9.16 11.77 7.87
N VAL A 365 8.82 11.68 9.17
CA VAL A 365 7.55 12.24 9.69
C VAL A 365 7.48 13.76 9.48
N ARG A 366 8.58 14.48 9.75
CA ARG A 366 8.65 15.93 9.49
C ARG A 366 8.52 16.25 8.01
N ALA A 367 9.20 15.51 7.14
CA ALA A 367 9.13 15.71 5.69
C ALA A 367 7.72 15.51 5.14
N LYS A 368 7.00 14.47 5.61
CA LYS A 368 5.58 14.28 5.26
C LYS A 368 4.72 15.47 5.68
N ALA A 369 4.89 15.97 6.91
CA ALA A 369 4.13 17.11 7.42
C ALA A 369 4.43 18.40 6.64
N ASP A 370 5.71 18.66 6.33
CA ASP A 370 6.15 19.82 5.55
C ASP A 370 5.56 19.79 4.13
N LEU A 371 5.53 18.62 3.48
CA LEU A 371 4.91 18.44 2.17
C LEU A 371 3.39 18.63 2.20
N MET A 372 2.72 18.14 3.25
CA MET A 372 1.28 18.36 3.42
C MET A 372 0.95 19.86 3.49
N GLU A 373 1.76 20.62 4.23
CA GLU A 373 1.53 22.06 4.46
C GLU A 373 1.97 22.94 3.28
N HIS A 374 3.10 22.64 2.66
CA HIS A 374 3.77 23.55 1.71
C HIS A 374 3.86 23.03 0.28
N GLY A 375 3.49 21.77 0.02
CA GLY A 375 3.50 21.20 -1.33
C GLY A 375 4.85 21.36 -2.03
N TRP A 376 4.88 22.02 -3.19
CA TRP A 376 6.09 22.24 -3.98
C TRP A 376 7.11 23.20 -3.36
N ASP A 377 6.70 23.99 -2.37
CA ASP A 377 7.58 24.91 -1.62
C ASP A 377 8.23 24.24 -0.40
N ALA A 378 7.97 22.94 -0.18
CA ALA A 378 8.49 22.17 0.95
C ALA A 378 9.96 21.77 0.78
N LYS A 379 10.63 21.56 1.92
CA LYS A 379 11.98 21.02 2.00
C LYS A 379 11.99 19.63 2.62
N VAL A 380 12.38 18.64 1.82
CA VAL A 380 12.60 17.28 2.30
C VAL A 380 14.06 17.08 2.64
N TYR A 381 14.34 16.80 3.91
CA TYR A 381 15.70 16.63 4.45
C TYR A 381 16.63 17.81 4.11
N GLY A 382 16.08 19.02 4.13
CA GLY A 382 16.80 20.27 3.83
C GLY A 382 16.98 20.57 2.33
N THR A 383 16.47 19.73 1.43
CA THR A 383 16.50 19.97 -0.03
C THR A 383 15.10 20.33 -0.53
N GLU A 384 14.99 21.29 -1.45
CA GLU A 384 13.74 21.60 -2.14
C GLU A 384 13.18 20.34 -2.83
N ILE A 385 11.90 20.04 -2.64
CA ILE A 385 11.29 18.81 -3.17
C ILE A 385 11.42 18.69 -4.69
N GLY A 386 11.28 19.80 -5.42
CA GLY A 386 11.42 19.82 -6.88
C GLY A 386 12.80 19.33 -7.35
N THR A 387 13.88 19.81 -6.71
CA THR A 387 15.25 19.36 -7.00
C THR A 387 15.44 17.89 -6.66
N LEU A 388 14.91 17.46 -5.52
CA LEU A 388 15.06 16.08 -5.07
C LEU A 388 14.34 15.09 -6.00
N LEU A 389 13.16 15.45 -6.51
CA LEU A 389 12.42 14.65 -7.50
C LEU A 389 13.11 14.62 -8.86
N ASP A 390 13.69 15.73 -9.31
CA ASP A 390 14.45 15.76 -10.57
C ASP A 390 15.65 14.81 -10.51
N ASP A 391 16.41 14.84 -9.41
CA ASP A 391 17.53 13.92 -9.17
C ASP A 391 17.06 12.46 -9.14
N LEU A 392 15.96 12.20 -8.42
CA LEU A 392 15.39 10.85 -8.27
C LEU A 392 14.96 10.27 -9.63
N ILE A 393 14.24 11.05 -10.44
CA ILE A 393 13.78 10.64 -11.77
C ILE A 393 14.97 10.47 -12.72
N ALA A 394 15.97 11.34 -12.66
CA ALA A 394 17.15 11.23 -13.51
C ALA A 394 17.97 9.97 -13.21
N ASP A 395 18.10 9.60 -11.94
CA ASP A 395 18.81 8.39 -11.53
C ASP A 395 18.00 7.12 -11.84
N ALA A 396 16.69 7.12 -11.57
CA ALA A 396 15.80 6.02 -11.97
C ALA A 396 15.86 5.75 -13.48
N ARG A 397 15.87 6.80 -14.31
CA ARG A 397 15.98 6.66 -15.77
C ARG A 397 17.28 5.96 -16.19
N LYS A 398 18.39 6.16 -15.48
CA LYS A 398 19.67 5.50 -15.78
C LYS A 398 19.63 4.01 -15.46
N GLY A 399 19.01 3.64 -14.34
CA GLY A 399 18.84 2.25 -13.91
C GLY A 399 17.80 1.47 -14.71
N LEU A 400 17.02 2.12 -15.57
CA LEU A 400 16.07 1.45 -16.46
C LEU A 400 16.72 0.97 -17.77
N PRO A 401 16.32 -0.22 -18.26
CA PRO A 401 16.64 -0.63 -19.62
C PRO A 401 15.97 0.31 -20.63
N GLU A 402 16.56 0.43 -21.82
CA GLU A 402 16.09 1.38 -22.85
C GLU A 402 14.60 1.21 -23.19
N THR A 403 14.10 -0.03 -23.17
CA THR A 403 12.69 -0.37 -23.44
C THR A 403 11.71 0.21 -22.42
N ASP A 404 12.16 0.46 -21.19
CA ASP A 404 11.31 0.88 -20.08
C ASP A 404 11.37 2.40 -19.84
N ARG A 405 12.42 3.08 -20.33
CA ARG A 405 12.67 4.52 -20.05
C ARG A 405 11.52 5.44 -20.44
N SER A 406 10.81 5.15 -21.53
CA SER A 406 9.68 5.97 -21.99
C SER A 406 8.48 5.90 -21.05
N TYR A 407 8.33 4.81 -20.29
CA TYR A 407 7.22 4.63 -19.36
C TYR A 407 7.38 5.47 -18.09
N LEU A 408 8.59 5.92 -17.74
CA LEU A 408 8.83 6.88 -16.65
C LEU A 408 8.39 8.31 -17.00
N GLU A 409 8.27 8.62 -18.29
CA GLU A 409 8.09 9.98 -18.79
C GLU A 409 6.81 10.71 -18.32
N PRO A 410 5.63 10.05 -18.16
CA PRO A 410 4.45 10.69 -17.59
C PRO A 410 4.73 11.32 -16.21
N LEU A 411 5.40 10.57 -15.32
CA LEU A 411 5.73 11.06 -13.98
C LEU A 411 6.85 12.11 -14.04
N ALA A 412 7.83 11.94 -14.92
CA ALA A 412 8.90 12.92 -15.13
C ALA A 412 8.35 14.30 -15.55
N LYS A 413 7.33 14.33 -16.42
CA LYS A 413 6.68 15.57 -16.85
C LYS A 413 5.91 16.25 -15.74
N LEU A 414 5.21 15.50 -14.88
CA LEU A 414 4.53 16.05 -13.71
C LEU A 414 5.52 16.71 -12.76
N ALA A 415 6.58 15.98 -12.43
CA ALA A 415 7.64 16.48 -11.57
C ALA A 415 8.26 17.75 -12.15
N ALA A 416 8.70 17.74 -13.41
CA ALA A 416 9.30 18.90 -14.07
C ALA A 416 8.36 20.12 -14.12
N SER A 417 7.05 19.89 -14.24
CA SER A 417 6.04 20.94 -14.29
C SER A 417 5.61 21.44 -12.90
N ARG A 418 6.13 20.83 -11.82
CA ARG A 418 5.78 21.14 -10.42
C ARG A 418 4.26 21.15 -10.21
N ILE A 419 3.62 20.08 -10.67
CA ILE A 419 2.18 19.88 -10.54
C ILE A 419 1.86 18.43 -10.16
N THR A 420 0.91 18.25 -9.25
CA THR A 420 0.38 16.95 -8.82
C THR A 420 -0.82 16.54 -9.66
N LEU A 421 -1.14 15.24 -9.68
CA LEU A 421 -2.34 14.75 -10.36
C LEU A 421 -3.62 15.30 -9.73
N ALA A 422 -3.64 15.43 -8.40
CA ALA A 422 -4.77 16.02 -7.70
C ALA A 422 -5.02 17.49 -8.10
N GLU A 423 -3.96 18.28 -8.34
CA GLU A 423 -4.10 19.65 -8.88
C GLU A 423 -4.63 19.66 -10.30
N ILE A 424 -4.27 18.69 -11.13
CA ILE A 424 -4.84 18.54 -12.48
C ILE A 424 -6.32 18.17 -12.38
N ALA A 425 -6.65 17.16 -11.57
CA ALA A 425 -8.00 16.67 -11.39
C ALA A 425 -8.94 17.79 -10.89
N ALA A 426 -8.49 18.60 -9.92
CA ALA A 426 -9.25 19.74 -9.39
C ALA A 426 -9.56 20.83 -10.44
N ARG A 427 -8.75 20.96 -11.50
CA ARG A 427 -8.99 21.91 -12.61
C ARG A 427 -10.00 21.40 -13.62
N THR A 428 -10.27 20.09 -13.62
CA THR A 428 -11.16 19.40 -14.57
C THR A 428 -12.45 18.88 -13.93
N ALA A 429 -12.57 19.02 -12.60
CA ALA A 429 -13.63 18.43 -11.77
C ALA A 429 -14.96 19.19 -11.78
#